data_AF-F0UHM0-F1
#
_entry.id   AF-F0UHM0-F1
#
_cell.length_a   1.000
_cell.length_b   1.000
_cell.length_c   1.000
_cell.angle_alpha   90.00
_cell.angle_beta   90.00
_cell.angle_gamma   90.00
#
_symmetry.space_group_name_H-M   'P 1'
#
loop_
_entity.id
_entity.type
_entity.pdbx_description
1 polymer ?
#
loop_
_entity_poly.entity_id
_entity_poly.type
_entity_poly.pdbx_seq_one_letter_code
_entity_poly.pdbx_strand_id
1 'polypeptide(L)'
;MCDIENECWNERSERRTAVLHRLKVILKEKLGKDVVPPPFWAFCQLADIAKLEEMISDAEEAPNTRVAQRLLEPTIDDCDSMIARWLQNLSSSQSTSSGTNRSTTASNKCKQRDNYECVFTGSELPDAAHIYPQCLIKASGREPRAVARFWGILNWFWEDDRVQRWKKEIFGDPQNLKAPKDGCFNMISLNKHLHALWGAGRFALRPMEISADHKELKVEFHWQPKPSHGIEEIDLLTEPASSRGLSTYDGNHGFSVPKGDQVYKAICSGDVFSIITNDPSNLPLPSWDLLEMQWHLQRIAGMSGAAEAEEDVGDDDDDDKNEMTTFHRDGAVRRANTIFEWLKLVPENERPALYHRLSVAV
;
A
#
# COMPACT_ATOMS: atom_id res chain seq x y z
N MET A 1 -21.52 5.34 15.55
CA MET A 1 -21.61 5.15 14.08
C MET A 1 -20.80 6.18 13.30
N CYS A 2 -20.45 7.34 13.86
CA CYS A 2 -19.65 8.39 13.21
C CYS A 2 -18.12 8.12 13.19
N ASP A 3 -17.59 7.33 14.12
CA ASP A 3 -16.12 7.25 14.31
C ASP A 3 -15.36 6.57 13.17
N ILE A 4 -15.99 5.69 12.39
CA ILE A 4 -15.38 5.02 11.22
C ILE A 4 -15.42 5.94 9.99
N GLU A 5 -16.43 6.82 9.88
CA GLU A 5 -16.53 7.78 8.77
C GLU A 5 -15.41 8.83 8.81
N ASN A 6 -14.88 9.11 10.00
CA ASN A 6 -13.77 10.05 10.15
C ASN A 6 -12.41 9.42 9.83
N GLU A 7 -12.25 8.09 9.97
CA GLU A 7 -10.99 7.42 9.67
C GLU A 7 -10.60 7.51 8.19
N CYS A 8 -11.53 7.76 7.26
CA CYS A 8 -11.17 8.02 5.86
C CYS A 8 -10.42 9.36 5.67
N TRP A 9 -10.54 10.26 6.64
CA TRP A 9 -9.86 11.55 6.67
C TRP A 9 -8.55 11.54 7.46
N ASN A 10 -8.00 10.37 7.80
CA ASN A 10 -6.91 10.20 8.75
C ASN A 10 -7.26 10.63 10.18
N GLU A 11 -8.53 10.83 10.53
CA GLU A 11 -8.92 11.22 11.89
C GLU A 11 -9.11 9.94 12.74
N ARG A 12 -8.21 9.73 13.71
CA ARG A 12 -8.15 8.52 14.51
C ARG A 12 -9.39 8.37 15.42
N SER A 13 -10.02 7.19 15.39
CA SER A 13 -11.13 6.87 16.31
C SER A 13 -10.68 6.65 17.76
N GLU A 14 -11.59 6.79 18.72
CA GLU A 14 -11.33 6.46 20.13
C GLU A 14 -10.91 4.99 20.30
N ARG A 15 -11.57 4.07 19.55
CA ARG A 15 -11.25 2.64 19.59
C ARG A 15 -9.81 2.39 19.13
N ARG A 16 -9.39 2.97 18.01
CA ARG A 16 -8.00 2.86 17.53
C ARG A 16 -7.02 3.45 18.53
N THR A 17 -7.33 4.62 19.10
CA THR A 17 -6.51 5.25 20.15
C THR A 17 -6.27 4.31 21.32
N ALA A 18 -7.31 3.66 21.85
CA ALA A 18 -7.20 2.71 22.95
C ALA A 18 -6.32 1.49 22.60
N VAL A 19 -6.47 0.94 21.39
CA VAL A 19 -5.67 -0.20 20.91
C VAL A 19 -4.20 0.20 20.72
N LEU A 20 -3.91 1.37 20.17
CA LEU A 20 -2.53 1.86 20.03
C LEU A 20 -1.87 2.15 21.39
N HIS A 21 -2.62 2.61 22.39
CA HIS A 21 -2.11 2.73 23.75
C HIS A 21 -1.64 1.38 24.30
N ARG A 22 -2.46 0.33 24.14
CA ARG A 22 -2.08 -1.03 24.55
C ARG A 22 -0.86 -1.52 23.78
N LEU A 23 -0.84 -1.34 22.45
CA LEU A 23 0.30 -1.72 21.63
C LEU A 23 1.58 -1.01 22.07
N LYS A 24 1.53 0.30 22.37
CA LYS A 24 2.69 1.05 22.87
C LYS A 24 3.23 0.48 24.18
N VAL A 25 2.35 0.11 25.12
CA VAL A 25 2.75 -0.53 26.38
C VAL A 25 3.48 -1.85 26.10
N ILE A 26 2.93 -2.69 25.22
CA ILE A 26 3.55 -3.96 24.83
C ILE A 26 4.92 -3.74 24.16
N LEU A 27 5.05 -2.77 23.26
CA LEU A 27 6.34 -2.45 22.63
C LEU A 27 7.38 -1.99 23.65
N LYS A 28 7.00 -1.17 24.62
CA LYS A 28 7.87 -0.74 25.71
C LYS A 28 8.29 -1.92 26.59
N GLU A 29 7.35 -2.77 26.99
CA GLU A 29 7.61 -3.90 27.88
C GLU A 29 8.45 -5.01 27.21
N LYS A 30 8.15 -5.33 25.95
CA LYS A 30 8.77 -6.47 25.26
C LYS A 30 10.03 -6.07 24.49
N LEU A 31 10.07 -4.88 23.91
CA LEU A 31 11.18 -4.42 23.06
C LEU A 31 12.02 -3.31 23.71
N GLY A 32 11.54 -2.67 24.78
CA GLY A 32 12.17 -1.46 25.32
C GLY A 32 12.07 -0.25 24.39
N LYS A 33 11.14 -0.28 23.41
CA LYS A 33 10.95 0.80 22.44
C LYS A 33 9.82 1.73 22.88
N ASP A 34 10.12 3.02 23.01
CA ASP A 34 9.13 4.08 23.28
C ASP A 34 8.67 4.82 22.02
N VAL A 35 9.41 4.65 20.93
CA VAL A 35 9.18 5.21 19.59
C VAL A 35 9.33 4.09 18.54
N VAL A 36 8.79 4.32 17.34
CA VAL A 36 8.78 3.34 16.25
C VAL A 36 9.13 4.01 14.91
N PRO A 37 9.56 3.25 13.89
CA PRO A 37 9.74 3.77 12.54
C PRO A 37 8.43 4.38 11.98
N PRO A 38 8.49 5.50 11.23
CA PRO A 38 7.31 6.13 10.65
C PRO A 38 6.44 5.21 9.78
N PRO A 39 6.99 4.31 8.94
CA PRO A 39 6.15 3.36 8.21
C PRO A 39 5.34 2.45 9.14
N PHE A 40 5.94 1.84 10.16
CA PHE A 40 5.20 1.01 11.13
C PHE A 40 4.11 1.81 11.86
N TRP A 41 4.42 3.04 12.30
CA TRP A 41 3.41 3.94 12.86
C TRP A 41 2.23 4.16 11.90
N ALA A 42 2.51 4.44 10.63
CA ALA A 42 1.49 4.67 9.61
C ALA A 42 0.65 3.42 9.32
N PHE A 43 1.24 2.22 9.28
CA PHE A 43 0.48 0.97 9.22
C PHE A 43 -0.49 0.84 10.39
N CYS A 44 -0.03 1.10 11.61
CA CYS A 44 -0.88 1.03 12.80
C CYS A 44 -2.06 2.04 12.75
N GLN A 45 -1.89 3.18 12.08
CA GLN A 45 -3.01 4.13 11.89
C GLN A 45 -4.11 3.60 10.97
N LEU A 46 -3.79 2.71 10.02
CA LEU A 46 -4.73 2.26 8.97
C LEU A 46 -5.06 0.77 8.99
N ALA A 47 -4.38 -0.02 9.82
CA ALA A 47 -4.62 -1.45 9.97
C ALA A 47 -6.05 -1.73 10.45
N ASP A 48 -6.54 -2.92 10.14
CA ASP A 48 -7.75 -3.45 10.76
C ASP A 48 -7.53 -3.56 12.27
N ILE A 49 -8.44 -2.98 13.06
CA ILE A 49 -8.28 -2.94 14.52
C ILE A 49 -8.18 -4.37 15.09
N ALA A 50 -8.91 -5.33 14.52
CA ALA A 50 -8.85 -6.73 14.91
C ALA A 50 -7.43 -7.33 14.75
N LYS A 51 -6.67 -6.90 13.74
CA LYS A 51 -5.29 -7.34 13.52
C LYS A 51 -4.29 -6.75 14.51
N LEU A 52 -4.50 -5.50 14.91
CA LEU A 52 -3.74 -4.90 16.01
C LEU A 52 -4.05 -5.59 17.34
N GLU A 53 -5.32 -5.90 17.60
CA GLU A 53 -5.74 -6.66 18.78
C GLU A 53 -5.14 -8.08 18.80
N GLU A 54 -5.13 -8.78 17.66
CA GLU A 54 -4.47 -10.09 17.47
C GLU A 54 -2.97 -10.00 17.76
N MET A 55 -2.27 -9.02 17.17
CA MET A 55 -0.84 -8.79 17.40
C MET A 55 -0.50 -8.54 18.87
N ILE A 56 -1.36 -7.80 19.58
CA ILE A 56 -1.22 -7.56 21.02
C ILE A 56 -1.42 -8.87 21.79
N SER A 57 -2.48 -9.62 21.51
CA SER A 57 -2.76 -10.91 22.18
C SER A 57 -1.60 -11.88 22.01
N ASP A 58 -1.09 -12.03 20.79
CA ASP A 58 0.04 -12.92 20.48
C ASP A 58 1.31 -12.52 21.25
N ALA A 59 1.55 -11.22 21.44
CA ALA A 59 2.70 -10.72 22.19
C ALA A 59 2.52 -10.84 23.72
N GLU A 60 1.29 -10.72 24.21
CA GLU A 60 0.91 -10.93 25.62
C GLU A 60 1.04 -12.41 26.00
N GLU A 61 0.55 -13.32 25.15
CA GLU A 61 0.54 -14.77 25.33
C GLU A 61 1.89 -15.45 25.03
N ALA A 62 2.85 -14.71 24.46
CA ALA A 62 4.18 -15.22 24.17
C ALA A 62 4.85 -15.83 25.42
N PRO A 63 5.38 -17.06 25.36
CA PRO A 63 5.93 -17.76 26.53
C PRO A 63 7.07 -17.02 27.25
N ASN A 64 7.76 -16.12 26.55
CA ASN A 64 8.79 -15.26 27.11
C ASN A 64 9.05 -14.05 26.19
N THR A 65 9.77 -13.05 26.71
CA THR A 65 10.12 -11.81 26.00
C THR A 65 10.84 -12.06 24.68
N ARG A 66 11.71 -13.06 24.60
CA ARG A 66 12.45 -13.37 23.36
C ARG A 66 11.52 -13.84 22.23
N VAL A 67 10.45 -14.57 22.56
CA VAL A 67 9.44 -14.98 21.58
C VAL A 67 8.61 -13.77 21.12
N ALA A 68 8.19 -12.91 22.04
CA ALA A 68 7.49 -11.66 21.70
C ALA A 68 8.35 -10.75 20.81
N GLN A 69 9.64 -10.60 21.12
CA GLN A 69 10.59 -9.84 20.29
C GLN A 69 10.64 -10.38 18.86
N ARG A 70 10.77 -11.70 18.70
CA ARG A 70 10.81 -12.37 17.39
C ARG A 70 9.52 -12.24 16.59
N LEU A 71 8.39 -11.95 17.23
CA LEU A 71 7.10 -11.68 16.58
C LEU A 71 7.02 -10.22 16.11
N LEU A 72 7.38 -9.28 16.98
CA LEU A 72 7.16 -7.85 16.77
C LEU A 72 8.26 -7.18 15.93
N GLU A 73 9.54 -7.45 16.21
CA GLU A 73 10.66 -6.79 15.54
C GLU A 73 10.62 -6.96 14.01
N PRO A 74 10.44 -8.18 13.45
CA PRO A 74 10.41 -8.32 12.01
C PRO A 74 9.25 -7.57 11.36
N THR A 75 8.08 -7.54 12.03
CA THR A 75 6.89 -6.83 11.53
C THR A 75 7.14 -5.33 11.49
N ILE A 76 7.83 -4.78 12.49
CA ILE A 76 8.22 -3.37 12.54
C ILE A 76 9.22 -3.05 11.42
N ASP A 77 10.31 -3.80 11.33
CA ASP A 77 11.40 -3.54 10.38
C ASP A 77 10.97 -3.74 8.91
N ASP A 78 10.03 -4.67 8.67
CA ASP A 78 9.55 -4.97 7.33
C ASP A 78 8.64 -3.89 6.74
N CYS A 79 8.06 -3.00 7.56
CA CYS A 79 7.18 -1.93 7.10
C CYS A 79 7.90 -0.97 6.14
N ASP A 80 9.13 -0.59 6.46
CA ASP A 80 9.96 0.31 5.64
C ASP A 80 10.24 -0.33 4.28
N SER A 81 10.68 -1.59 4.30
CA SER A 81 10.96 -2.36 3.10
C SER A 81 9.71 -2.53 2.23
N MET A 82 8.54 -2.68 2.84
CA MET A 82 7.29 -2.82 2.11
C MET A 82 6.91 -1.54 1.37
N ILE A 83 7.01 -0.39 2.04
CA ILE A 83 6.66 0.91 1.44
C ILE A 83 7.67 1.32 0.39
N ALA A 84 8.96 1.12 0.62
CA ALA A 84 9.98 1.35 -0.41
C ALA A 84 9.65 0.54 -1.67
N ARG A 85 9.28 -0.74 -1.54
CA ARG A 85 8.98 -1.59 -2.70
C ARG A 85 7.65 -1.26 -3.37
N TRP A 86 6.69 -0.74 -2.61
CA TRP A 86 5.45 -0.21 -3.14
C TRP A 86 5.68 1.04 -3.99
N LEU A 87 6.52 1.97 -3.52
CA LEU A 87 6.79 3.26 -4.15
C LEU A 87 7.81 3.22 -5.29
N GLN A 88 8.64 2.18 -5.40
CA GLN A 88 9.65 1.96 -6.45
C GLN A 88 9.11 1.86 -7.91
N ASN A 89 8.01 2.53 -8.22
CA ASN A 89 7.71 3.06 -9.53
C ASN A 89 8.52 4.35 -9.73
N LEU A 90 9.75 4.29 -10.24
CA LEU A 90 10.36 5.31 -11.12
C LEU A 90 11.84 5.00 -11.39
N SER A 91 12.09 4.34 -12.51
CA SER A 91 13.02 4.93 -13.49
C SER A 91 12.32 4.92 -14.84
N SER A 92 11.50 5.93 -15.11
CA SER A 92 11.26 6.33 -16.50
C SER A 92 12.45 7.16 -16.95
N SER A 93 13.56 6.49 -17.26
CA SER A 93 14.65 6.96 -18.13
C SER A 93 15.64 5.82 -18.43
N GLN A 94 15.20 4.83 -19.20
CA GLN A 94 15.97 4.20 -20.27
C GLN A 94 15.10 3.10 -20.89
N SER A 95 14.42 3.47 -21.98
CA SER A 95 13.99 2.51 -22.97
C SER A 95 15.22 1.81 -23.55
N THR A 96 15.61 0.67 -22.98
CA THR A 96 16.24 -0.37 -23.76
C THR A 96 15.17 -1.41 -24.09
N SER A 97 14.88 -1.49 -25.38
CA SER A 97 13.97 -2.42 -26.00
C SER A 97 14.37 -3.87 -25.67
N SER A 98 13.58 -4.54 -24.83
CA SER A 98 13.37 -5.98 -24.96
C SER A 98 12.18 -6.49 -24.13
N GLY A 99 11.12 -6.90 -24.83
CA GLY A 99 10.30 -8.04 -24.44
C GLY A 99 9.15 -7.83 -23.45
N THR A 100 7.97 -7.42 -23.96
CA THR A 100 6.72 -8.24 -23.99
C THR A 100 5.54 -7.36 -24.47
N ASN A 101 4.97 -7.68 -25.63
CA ASN A 101 3.85 -6.99 -26.31
C ASN A 101 2.52 -6.90 -25.51
N ARG A 102 2.47 -7.29 -24.24
CA ARG A 102 1.23 -7.37 -23.45
C ARG A 102 0.89 -6.07 -22.70
N SER A 103 1.89 -5.37 -22.14
CA SER A 103 1.71 -4.10 -21.41
C SER A 103 1.16 -2.98 -22.30
N THR A 104 1.57 -2.93 -23.57
CA THR A 104 1.04 -1.95 -24.55
C THR A 104 -0.44 -2.13 -24.82
N THR A 105 -0.94 -3.37 -24.83
CA THR A 105 -2.37 -3.64 -25.10
C THR A 105 -3.23 -3.23 -23.90
N ALA A 106 -2.80 -3.57 -22.68
CA ALA A 106 -3.50 -3.18 -21.45
C ALA A 106 -3.53 -1.66 -21.28
N SER A 107 -2.39 -1.00 -21.52
CA SER A 107 -2.27 0.46 -21.49
C SER A 107 -3.19 1.13 -22.52
N ASN A 108 -3.21 0.64 -23.77
CA ASN A 108 -4.10 1.17 -24.80
C ASN A 108 -5.57 1.00 -24.44
N LYS A 109 -5.96 -0.14 -23.85
CA LYS A 109 -7.32 -0.37 -23.36
C LYS A 109 -7.69 0.55 -22.21
N CYS A 110 -6.78 0.79 -21.27
CA CYS A 110 -6.98 1.74 -20.17
C CYS A 110 -7.26 3.15 -20.73
N LYS A 111 -6.41 3.63 -21.64
CA LYS A 111 -6.60 4.94 -22.29
C LYS A 111 -7.89 4.97 -23.10
N GLN A 112 -8.23 3.90 -23.83
CA GLN A 112 -9.47 3.82 -24.58
C GLN A 112 -10.71 3.85 -23.68
N ARG A 113 -10.69 3.14 -22.54
CA ARG A 113 -11.75 3.17 -21.53
C ARG A 113 -11.98 4.60 -21.04
N ASP A 114 -10.89 5.30 -20.73
CA ASP A 114 -10.91 6.65 -20.15
C ASP A 114 -10.94 7.75 -21.22
N ASN A 115 -11.43 7.46 -22.43
CA ASN A 115 -11.55 8.40 -23.55
C ASN A 115 -10.25 9.13 -23.93
N TYR A 116 -9.09 8.53 -23.70
CA TYR A 116 -7.77 9.14 -23.90
C TYR A 116 -7.57 10.45 -23.13
N GLU A 117 -8.25 10.57 -21.98
CA GLU A 117 -8.20 11.73 -21.10
C GLU A 117 -7.81 11.30 -19.67
N CYS A 118 -7.27 12.24 -18.91
CA CYS A 118 -7.09 12.05 -17.48
C CYS A 118 -8.45 12.03 -16.79
N VAL A 119 -8.75 10.95 -16.06
CA VAL A 119 -10.06 10.74 -15.41
C VAL A 119 -10.46 11.81 -14.38
N PHE A 120 -9.50 12.62 -13.90
CA PHE A 120 -9.76 13.67 -12.92
C PHE A 120 -9.75 15.07 -13.50
N THR A 121 -9.08 15.30 -14.64
CA THR A 121 -8.86 16.66 -15.17
C THR A 121 -9.40 16.84 -16.59
N GLY A 122 -9.74 15.77 -17.30
CA GLY A 122 -10.11 15.81 -18.71
C GLY A 122 -8.94 16.13 -19.64
N SER A 123 -7.71 16.28 -19.13
CA SER A 123 -6.55 16.58 -19.96
C SER A 123 -6.23 15.44 -20.93
N GLU A 124 -6.02 15.77 -22.20
CA GLU A 124 -5.62 14.84 -23.24
C GLU A 124 -4.23 14.22 -22.98
N LEU A 125 -3.95 13.12 -23.68
CA LEU A 125 -2.66 12.41 -23.67
C LEU A 125 -2.23 11.92 -22.27
N PRO A 126 -3.07 11.16 -21.55
CA PRO A 126 -2.74 10.63 -20.23
C PRO A 126 -1.73 9.48 -20.31
N ASP A 127 -1.08 9.24 -19.18
CA ASP A 127 -0.37 8.01 -18.87
C ASP A 127 -1.34 6.96 -18.32
N ALA A 128 -1.09 5.68 -18.62
CA ALA A 128 -1.79 4.59 -17.96
C ALA A 128 -1.01 4.23 -16.68
N ALA A 129 -1.46 4.76 -15.55
CA ALA A 129 -0.85 4.53 -14.25
C ALA A 129 -1.31 3.18 -13.68
N HIS A 130 -0.38 2.37 -13.18
CA HIS A 130 -0.71 1.08 -12.56
C HIS A 130 -1.26 1.30 -11.15
N ILE A 131 -2.28 0.52 -10.78
CA ILE A 131 -2.78 0.44 -9.40
C ILE A 131 -1.80 -0.45 -8.62
N TYR A 132 -1.84 -1.78 -8.80
CA TYR A 132 -0.77 -2.64 -8.31
C TYR A 132 0.54 -2.38 -9.08
N PRO A 133 1.64 -1.98 -8.40
CA PRO A 133 2.86 -1.49 -9.03
C PRO A 133 3.48 -2.44 -10.06
N GLN A 134 3.92 -1.85 -11.18
CA GLN A 134 4.61 -2.60 -12.24
C GLN A 134 5.90 -3.25 -11.73
N CYS A 135 6.61 -2.63 -10.78
CA CYS A 135 7.80 -3.21 -10.16
C CYS A 135 7.49 -4.55 -9.48
N LEU A 136 6.37 -4.65 -8.76
CA LEU A 136 5.94 -5.87 -8.08
C LEU A 136 5.47 -6.95 -9.07
N ILE A 137 4.82 -6.55 -10.17
CA ILE A 137 4.47 -7.47 -11.28
C ILE A 137 5.75 -8.10 -11.87
N LYS A 138 6.77 -7.29 -12.16
CA LYS A 138 8.06 -7.77 -12.67
C LYS A 138 8.80 -8.64 -11.65
N ALA A 139 8.71 -8.29 -10.37
CA ALA A 139 9.33 -9.04 -9.28
C ALA A 139 8.69 -10.42 -9.06
N SER A 140 7.43 -10.65 -9.42
CA SER A 140 6.78 -11.97 -9.28
C SER A 140 7.54 -13.11 -9.96
N GLY A 141 8.17 -12.83 -11.10
CA GLY A 141 9.02 -13.81 -11.80
C GLY A 141 10.47 -13.84 -11.31
N ARG A 142 11.03 -12.69 -10.95
CA ARG A 142 12.47 -12.52 -10.63
C ARG A 142 12.79 -12.80 -9.17
N GLU A 143 11.90 -12.40 -8.27
CA GLU A 143 12.09 -12.37 -6.82
C GLU A 143 10.81 -12.84 -6.08
N PRO A 144 10.35 -14.09 -6.33
CA PRO A 144 9.07 -14.58 -5.81
C PRO A 144 8.99 -14.56 -4.28
N ARG A 145 10.12 -14.75 -3.58
CA ARG A 145 10.18 -14.66 -2.11
C ARG A 145 9.94 -13.25 -1.59
N ALA A 146 10.44 -12.23 -2.29
CA ALA A 146 10.20 -10.85 -1.91
C ALA A 146 8.72 -10.49 -2.12
N VAL A 147 8.11 -10.99 -3.20
CA VAL A 147 6.67 -10.82 -3.45
C VAL A 147 5.83 -11.55 -2.39
N ALA A 148 6.18 -12.79 -2.06
CA ALA A 148 5.53 -13.51 -0.97
C ALA A 148 5.65 -12.75 0.37
N ARG A 149 6.83 -12.19 0.68
CA ARG A 149 7.04 -11.36 1.88
C ARG A 149 6.18 -10.10 1.87
N PHE A 150 6.09 -9.38 0.76
CA PHE A 150 5.20 -8.21 0.62
C PHE A 150 3.76 -8.54 1.03
N TRP A 151 3.21 -9.62 0.45
CA TRP A 151 1.87 -10.06 0.79
C TRP A 151 1.73 -10.62 2.20
N GLY A 152 2.79 -11.23 2.75
CA GLY A 152 2.83 -11.69 4.13
C GLY A 152 2.79 -10.54 5.14
N ILE A 153 3.41 -9.40 4.82
CA ILE A 153 3.36 -8.20 5.66
C ILE A 153 1.94 -7.64 5.70
N LEU A 154 1.24 -7.57 4.55
CA LEU A 154 -0.16 -7.11 4.52
C LEU A 154 -1.07 -7.95 5.44
N ASN A 155 -0.85 -9.26 5.54
CA ASN A 155 -1.62 -10.15 6.41
C ASN A 155 -1.45 -9.87 7.92
N TRP A 156 -0.42 -9.12 8.33
CA TRP A 156 -0.27 -8.68 9.72
C TRP A 156 -1.15 -7.48 10.07
N PHE A 157 -1.60 -6.72 9.07
CA PHE A 157 -2.32 -5.46 9.27
C PHE A 157 -3.76 -5.49 8.74
N TRP A 158 -4.08 -6.40 7.83
CA TRP A 158 -5.44 -6.57 7.29
C TRP A 158 -5.92 -8.01 7.42
N GLU A 159 -7.24 -8.17 7.52
CA GLU A 159 -7.90 -9.49 7.58
C GLU A 159 -7.56 -10.36 6.36
N ASP A 160 -7.39 -11.67 6.57
CA ASP A 160 -6.89 -12.57 5.52
C ASP A 160 -7.83 -12.58 4.31
N ASP A 161 -9.14 -12.59 4.52
CA ASP A 161 -10.13 -12.56 3.43
C ASP A 161 -9.95 -11.32 2.55
N ARG A 162 -9.62 -10.16 3.13
CA ARG A 162 -9.32 -8.92 2.41
C ARG A 162 -8.07 -9.06 1.57
N VAL A 163 -6.98 -9.52 2.16
CA VAL A 163 -5.71 -9.70 1.42
C VAL A 163 -5.85 -10.78 0.33
N GLN A 164 -6.63 -11.83 0.56
CA GLN A 164 -6.91 -12.86 -0.45
C GLN A 164 -7.69 -12.29 -1.64
N ARG A 165 -8.65 -11.37 -1.44
CA ARG A 165 -9.34 -10.68 -2.54
C ARG A 165 -8.36 -9.88 -3.39
N TRP A 166 -7.51 -9.06 -2.76
CA TRP A 166 -6.48 -8.29 -3.47
C TRP A 166 -5.53 -9.18 -4.28
N LYS A 167 -5.06 -10.29 -3.69
CA LYS A 167 -4.23 -11.29 -4.40
C LYS A 167 -4.97 -11.90 -5.58
N LYS A 168 -6.24 -12.27 -5.41
CA LYS A 168 -7.04 -12.94 -6.44
C LYS A 168 -7.16 -12.08 -7.70
N GLU A 169 -7.31 -10.77 -7.54
CA GLU A 169 -7.43 -9.85 -8.69
C GLU A 169 -6.17 -9.83 -9.56
N ILE A 170 -4.98 -9.84 -8.94
CA ILE A 170 -3.71 -9.88 -9.68
C ILE A 170 -3.40 -11.31 -10.15
N PHE A 171 -3.45 -12.32 -9.29
CA PHE A 171 -2.88 -13.64 -9.61
C PHE A 171 -3.92 -14.65 -10.13
N GLY A 172 -5.21 -14.38 -9.96
CA GLY A 172 -6.30 -15.34 -10.22
C GLY A 172 -6.38 -16.46 -9.17
N ASP A 173 -5.24 -17.14 -8.94
CA ASP A 173 -5.04 -18.06 -7.82
C ASP A 173 -4.17 -17.38 -6.74
N PRO A 174 -4.73 -17.04 -5.57
CA PRO A 174 -4.00 -16.37 -4.50
C PRO A 174 -2.80 -17.16 -3.94
N GLN A 175 -2.72 -18.47 -4.18
CA GLN A 175 -1.60 -19.31 -3.75
C GLN A 175 -0.45 -19.33 -4.76
N ASN A 176 -0.68 -18.86 -5.99
CA ASN A 176 0.33 -18.84 -7.06
C ASN A 176 0.74 -17.43 -7.44
N LEU A 177 1.73 -16.88 -6.72
CA LEU A 177 2.22 -15.51 -6.91
C LEU A 177 3.19 -15.34 -8.10
N LYS A 178 3.36 -16.35 -8.96
CA LYS A 178 4.35 -16.36 -10.06
C LYS A 178 3.82 -15.83 -11.39
N ALA A 179 2.50 -15.71 -11.55
CA ALA A 179 1.87 -15.35 -12.82
C ALA A 179 0.84 -14.23 -12.63
N PRO A 180 1.28 -12.99 -12.34
CA PRO A 180 0.37 -11.85 -12.25
C PRO A 180 -0.31 -11.57 -13.60
N LYS A 181 -1.57 -11.17 -13.53
CA LYS A 181 -2.39 -10.68 -14.64
C LYS A 181 -2.24 -9.16 -14.68
N ASP A 182 -1.54 -8.69 -15.71
CA ASP A 182 -1.34 -7.26 -15.95
C ASP A 182 -2.29 -6.80 -17.07
N GLY A 183 -3.38 -6.14 -16.70
CA GLY A 183 -4.50 -5.83 -17.60
C GLY A 183 -5.12 -4.46 -17.33
N CYS A 184 -6.08 -4.07 -18.18
CA CYS A 184 -6.79 -2.77 -18.11
C CYS A 184 -7.41 -2.48 -16.72
N PHE A 185 -7.86 -3.52 -16.00
CA PHE A 185 -8.41 -3.40 -14.65
C PHE A 185 -7.38 -2.96 -13.60
N ASN A 186 -6.08 -3.11 -13.88
CA ASN A 186 -5.00 -2.70 -12.99
C ASN A 186 -4.44 -1.30 -13.36
N MET A 187 -5.16 -0.51 -14.16
CA MET A 187 -4.68 0.78 -14.63
C MET A 187 -5.76 1.87 -14.62
N ILE A 188 -5.33 3.12 -14.46
CA ILE A 188 -6.13 4.34 -14.51
C ILE A 188 -5.42 5.41 -15.34
N SER A 189 -6.15 6.17 -16.16
CA SER A 189 -5.55 7.22 -17.00
C SER A 189 -5.36 8.52 -16.22
N LEU A 190 -4.11 8.90 -15.99
CA LEU A 190 -3.72 10.11 -15.27
C LEU A 190 -2.89 11.02 -16.17
N ASN A 191 -3.03 12.34 -16.04
CA ASN A 191 -2.05 13.24 -16.64
C ASN A 191 -0.69 13.03 -15.94
N LYS A 192 0.41 13.40 -16.62
CA LYS A 192 1.78 13.14 -16.14
C LYS A 192 2.05 13.64 -14.72
N HIS A 193 1.50 14.81 -14.38
CA HIS A 193 1.73 15.40 -13.07
C HIS A 193 0.96 14.65 -11.97
N LEU A 194 -0.31 14.32 -12.19
CA LEU A 194 -1.08 13.47 -11.26
C LEU A 194 -0.49 12.06 -11.16
N HIS A 195 0.01 11.50 -12.26
CA HIS A 195 0.69 10.21 -12.22
C HIS A 195 1.92 10.24 -11.30
N ALA A 196 2.75 11.28 -11.39
CA ALA A 196 3.91 11.45 -10.50
C ALA A 196 3.50 11.59 -9.03
N LEU A 197 2.51 12.45 -8.74
CA LEU A 197 2.03 12.64 -7.36
C LEU A 197 1.37 11.39 -6.78
N TRP A 198 0.69 10.59 -7.61
CA TRP A 198 0.14 9.31 -7.21
C TRP A 198 1.22 8.24 -7.03
N GLY A 199 2.28 8.26 -7.85
CA GLY A 199 3.44 7.41 -7.63
C GLY A 199 4.12 7.70 -6.28
N ALA A 200 4.24 8.99 -5.94
CA ALA A 200 4.96 9.47 -4.77
C ALA A 200 4.14 9.56 -3.47
N GLY A 201 3.01 8.85 -3.32
CA GLY A 201 2.28 8.88 -2.04
C GLY A 201 1.44 10.14 -1.74
N ARG A 202 1.35 11.15 -2.63
CA ARG A 202 0.87 12.51 -2.28
C ARG A 202 -0.65 12.70 -2.32
N PHE A 203 -1.37 11.79 -2.97
CA PHE A 203 -2.82 11.67 -2.83
C PHE A 203 -3.20 10.19 -2.93
N ALA A 204 -4.38 9.85 -2.42
CA ALA A 204 -4.95 8.51 -2.45
C ALA A 204 -6.38 8.54 -3.02
N LEU A 205 -6.82 7.39 -3.54
CA LEU A 205 -8.13 7.24 -4.18
C LEU A 205 -8.91 6.20 -3.40
N ARG A 206 -9.99 6.60 -2.74
CA ARG A 206 -10.88 5.69 -2.03
C ARG A 206 -11.94 5.16 -3.00
N PRO A 207 -12.01 3.84 -3.26
CA PRO A 207 -13.11 3.29 -4.05
C PRO A 207 -14.40 3.34 -3.24
N MET A 208 -15.49 3.82 -3.85
CA MET A 208 -16.77 4.03 -3.17
C MET A 208 -17.80 2.97 -3.57
N GLU A 209 -18.33 3.08 -4.78
CA GLU A 209 -19.35 2.16 -5.29
C GLU A 209 -19.09 1.81 -6.75
N ILE A 210 -19.42 0.57 -7.11
CA ILE A 210 -19.49 0.12 -8.50
C ILE A 210 -20.96 -0.10 -8.86
N SER A 211 -21.37 0.40 -10.03
CA SER A 211 -22.72 0.21 -10.51
C SER A 211 -23.00 -1.28 -10.77
N ALA A 212 -24.26 -1.70 -10.63
CA ALA A 212 -24.66 -3.11 -10.80
C ALA A 212 -24.39 -3.66 -12.21
N ASP A 213 -24.32 -2.79 -13.23
CA ASP A 213 -23.98 -3.15 -14.60
C ASP A 213 -22.46 -3.07 -14.89
N HIS A 214 -21.64 -2.79 -13.86
CA HIS A 214 -20.20 -2.63 -13.93
C HIS A 214 -19.71 -1.56 -14.93
N LYS A 215 -20.53 -0.53 -15.18
CA LYS A 215 -20.22 0.56 -16.10
C LYS A 215 -19.74 1.85 -15.45
N GLU A 216 -19.97 2.03 -14.15
CA GLU A 216 -19.51 3.19 -13.40
C GLU A 216 -18.83 2.75 -12.10
N LEU A 217 -17.65 3.29 -11.84
CA LEU A 217 -16.96 3.22 -10.55
C LEU A 217 -16.79 4.63 -10.02
N LYS A 218 -17.31 4.89 -8.83
CA LYS A 218 -17.06 6.15 -8.11
C LYS A 218 -15.83 6.02 -7.23
N VAL A 219 -14.96 7.01 -7.32
CA VAL A 219 -13.76 7.15 -6.48
C VAL A 219 -13.75 8.50 -5.80
N GLU A 220 -13.43 8.53 -4.51
CA GLU A 220 -13.27 9.75 -3.73
C GLU A 220 -11.77 10.10 -3.67
N PHE A 221 -11.42 11.31 -4.08
CA PHE A 221 -10.03 11.79 -4.10
C PHE A 221 -9.64 12.32 -2.71
N HIS A 222 -8.42 12.00 -2.25
CA HIS A 222 -7.89 12.50 -0.97
C HIS A 222 -6.43 12.93 -1.11
N TRP A 223 -6.16 14.23 -0.98
CA TRP A 223 -4.80 14.71 -0.75
C TRP A 223 -4.25 14.11 0.53
N GLN A 224 -2.99 13.68 0.51
CA GLN A 224 -2.31 13.28 1.74
C GLN A 224 -1.70 14.50 2.40
N PRO A 225 -1.87 14.69 3.72
CA PRO A 225 -1.18 15.76 4.42
C PRO A 225 0.32 15.53 4.32
N LYS A 226 1.08 16.60 4.04
CA LYS A 226 2.53 16.57 4.12
C LYS A 226 2.95 16.25 5.58
N PRO A 227 3.74 15.20 5.82
CA PRO A 227 4.20 14.88 7.16
C PRO A 227 5.00 16.02 7.77
N SER A 228 4.73 16.31 9.05
CA SER A 228 5.49 17.28 9.82
C SER A 228 6.69 16.66 10.54
N HIS A 229 6.79 15.34 10.54
CA HIS A 229 7.92 14.60 11.10
C HIS A 229 8.92 14.26 9.98
N GLY A 230 10.20 14.18 10.33
CA GLY A 230 11.23 13.69 9.42
C GLY A 230 11.22 12.16 9.30
N ILE A 231 12.38 11.61 8.91
CA ILE A 231 12.65 10.16 8.85
C ILE A 231 12.97 9.54 10.23
N GLU A 232 13.02 10.35 11.28
CA GLU A 232 13.32 9.90 12.65
C GLU A 232 12.17 9.08 13.26
N GLU A 233 12.49 8.26 14.27
CA GLU A 233 11.50 7.47 14.99
C GLU A 233 10.41 8.37 15.61
N ILE A 234 9.15 7.91 15.57
CA ILE A 234 7.96 8.65 15.96
C ILE A 234 7.25 7.95 17.12
N ASP A 235 6.61 8.72 18.01
CA ASP A 235 5.73 8.17 19.03
C ASP A 235 4.50 7.50 18.36
N LEU A 236 4.24 6.23 18.68
CA LEU A 236 3.12 5.45 18.13
C LEU A 236 1.76 6.16 18.29
N LEU A 237 1.62 6.99 19.33
CA LEU A 237 0.40 7.73 19.64
C LEU A 237 0.28 9.08 18.96
N THR A 238 1.31 9.52 18.22
CA THR A 238 1.24 10.75 17.41
C THR A 238 0.05 10.66 16.47
N GLU A 239 -0.79 11.70 16.48
CA GLU A 239 -1.98 11.74 15.63
C GLU A 239 -1.57 12.11 14.20
N PRO A 240 -2.01 11.33 13.19
CA PRO A 240 -1.82 11.74 11.81
C PRO A 240 -2.63 13.00 11.52
N ALA A 241 -2.09 13.88 10.68
CA ALA A 241 -2.80 15.06 10.23
C ALA A 241 -4.05 14.66 9.41
N SER A 242 -5.12 15.43 9.54
CA SER A 242 -6.36 15.18 8.79
C SER A 242 -6.19 15.56 7.32
N SER A 243 -6.72 14.74 6.41
CA SER A 243 -6.82 15.07 4.98
C SER A 243 -8.04 15.97 4.66
N ARG A 244 -8.90 16.23 5.65
CA ARG A 244 -10.16 16.96 5.46
C ARG A 244 -9.90 18.41 5.06
N GLY A 245 -10.59 18.83 3.99
CA GLY A 245 -10.51 20.22 3.51
C GLY A 245 -9.21 20.56 2.78
N LEU A 246 -8.29 19.61 2.59
CA LEU A 246 -7.11 19.83 1.76
C LEU A 246 -7.52 20.03 0.30
N SER A 247 -6.90 21.00 -0.36
CA SER A 247 -7.05 21.28 -1.80
C SER A 247 -5.73 21.18 -2.57
N THR A 248 -4.66 20.89 -1.84
CA THR A 248 -3.27 20.85 -2.30
C THR A 248 -2.49 19.92 -1.38
N TYR A 249 -1.33 19.44 -1.82
CA TYR A 249 -0.40 18.66 -0.99
C TYR A 249 0.47 19.55 -0.09
N ASP A 250 1.02 20.63 -0.66
CA ASP A 250 2.09 21.47 -0.09
C ASP A 250 1.64 22.91 0.23
N GLY A 251 0.35 23.23 0.08
CA GLY A 251 -0.16 24.59 0.22
C GLY A 251 0.03 25.47 -1.02
N ASN A 252 0.61 24.95 -2.11
CA ASN A 252 0.82 25.69 -3.36
C ASN A 252 -0.34 25.52 -4.36
N HIS A 253 -0.09 25.60 -5.66
CA HIS A 253 -1.14 25.54 -6.68
C HIS A 253 -1.77 24.14 -6.76
N GLY A 254 -3.03 24.02 -6.33
CA GLY A 254 -3.81 22.80 -6.50
C GLY A 254 -4.15 22.50 -7.97
N PHE A 255 -4.50 21.26 -8.27
CA PHE A 255 -4.98 20.90 -9.61
C PHE A 255 -6.37 21.43 -9.82
N SER A 256 -6.64 22.01 -10.98
CA SER A 256 -7.98 22.42 -11.32
C SER A 256 -8.64 21.50 -12.33
N VAL A 257 -9.91 21.20 -12.08
CA VAL A 257 -10.82 20.51 -12.99
C VAL A 257 -11.63 21.53 -13.76
N PRO A 258 -11.86 21.36 -15.08
CA PRO A 258 -12.85 22.14 -15.79
C PRO A 258 -14.25 21.92 -15.20
N LYS A 259 -14.98 22.98 -14.92
CA LYS A 259 -16.38 22.96 -14.49
C LYS A 259 -17.20 23.90 -15.40
N GLY A 260 -17.72 23.35 -16.49
CA GLY A 260 -18.44 24.14 -17.51
C GLY A 260 -17.49 25.02 -18.34
N ASP A 261 -18.05 26.03 -19.01
CA ASP A 261 -17.28 26.91 -19.90
C ASP A 261 -16.37 27.86 -19.09
N GLN A 262 -15.10 27.46 -18.95
CA GLN A 262 -13.97 28.27 -18.44
C GLN A 262 -13.83 28.45 -16.92
N VAL A 263 -14.61 27.77 -16.07
CA VAL A 263 -14.38 27.80 -14.61
C VAL A 263 -13.51 26.61 -14.21
N TYR A 264 -12.32 26.88 -13.71
CA TYR A 264 -11.40 25.89 -13.17
C TYR A 264 -11.61 25.80 -11.64
N LYS A 265 -11.97 24.61 -11.13
CA LYS A 265 -12.14 24.37 -9.67
C LYS A 265 -11.02 23.47 -9.17
N ALA A 266 -10.35 23.86 -8.08
CA ALA A 266 -9.38 22.99 -7.42
C ALA A 266 -10.00 21.63 -7.03
N ILE A 267 -9.25 20.55 -7.20
CA ILE A 267 -9.56 19.22 -6.67
C ILE A 267 -9.33 19.27 -5.16
N CYS A 268 -10.38 19.02 -4.40
CA CYS A 268 -10.32 18.93 -2.95
C CYS A 268 -10.41 17.48 -2.48
N SER A 269 -9.84 17.19 -1.31
CA SER A 269 -10.13 15.93 -0.61
C SER A 269 -11.64 15.83 -0.37
N GLY A 270 -12.23 14.69 -0.76
CA GLY A 270 -13.67 14.47 -0.78
C GLY A 270 -14.34 14.68 -2.13
N ASP A 271 -13.66 15.25 -3.13
CA ASP A 271 -14.24 15.34 -4.47
C ASP A 271 -14.39 13.91 -5.04
N VAL A 272 -15.60 13.60 -5.53
CA VAL A 272 -15.95 12.29 -6.09
C VAL A 272 -15.93 12.35 -7.61
N PHE A 273 -15.27 11.38 -8.22
CA PHE A 273 -15.15 11.23 -9.67
C PHE A 273 -15.74 9.91 -10.12
N SER A 274 -16.36 9.91 -11.30
CA SER A 274 -16.91 8.72 -11.94
C SER A 274 -15.99 8.26 -13.06
N ILE A 275 -15.48 7.03 -12.96
CA ILE A 275 -14.79 6.34 -14.04
C ILE A 275 -15.81 5.47 -14.75
N ILE A 276 -15.96 5.65 -16.05
CA ILE A 276 -17.07 5.06 -16.82
C ILE A 276 -16.52 4.16 -17.93
N THR A 277 -17.21 3.07 -18.21
CA THR A 277 -16.99 2.24 -19.38
C THR A 277 -18.32 1.87 -20.05
N ASN A 278 -18.33 1.85 -21.38
CA ASN A 278 -19.46 1.34 -22.15
C ASN A 278 -19.33 -0.15 -22.47
N ASP A 279 -18.16 -0.75 -22.23
CA ASP A 279 -17.86 -2.15 -22.51
C ASP A 279 -17.11 -2.80 -21.33
N PRO A 280 -17.83 -3.18 -20.25
CA PRO A 280 -17.22 -3.79 -19.07
C PRO A 280 -16.45 -5.08 -19.37
N SER A 281 -16.75 -5.76 -20.47
CA SER A 281 -16.12 -7.03 -20.84
C SER A 281 -14.73 -6.81 -21.46
N ASN A 282 -14.59 -5.85 -22.38
CA ASN A 282 -13.31 -5.61 -23.06
C ASN A 282 -12.49 -4.46 -22.48
N LEU A 283 -13.16 -3.50 -21.85
CA LEU A 283 -12.62 -2.27 -21.24
C LEU A 283 -13.10 -2.19 -19.78
N PRO A 284 -12.74 -3.17 -18.93
CA PRO A 284 -13.22 -3.22 -17.55
C PRO A 284 -12.77 -1.97 -16.77
N LEU A 285 -13.63 -1.55 -15.83
CA LEU A 285 -13.27 -0.55 -14.83
C LEU A 285 -12.02 -0.96 -14.04
N PRO A 286 -11.32 -0.01 -13.41
CA PRO A 286 -10.33 -0.31 -12.40
C PRO A 286 -10.89 -1.30 -11.36
N SER A 287 -10.09 -2.29 -10.96
CA SER A 287 -10.51 -3.26 -9.95
C SER A 287 -10.72 -2.55 -8.62
N TRP A 288 -11.91 -2.74 -8.04
CA TRP A 288 -12.30 -2.13 -6.76
C TRP A 288 -11.37 -2.61 -5.63
N ASP A 289 -11.11 -3.92 -5.58
CA ASP A 289 -10.25 -4.55 -4.58
C ASP A 289 -8.79 -4.03 -4.68
N LEU A 290 -8.27 -3.83 -5.90
CA LEU A 290 -6.93 -3.25 -6.07
C LEU A 290 -6.87 -1.78 -5.66
N LEU A 291 -7.93 -1.02 -5.93
CA LEU A 291 -8.03 0.36 -5.45
C LEU A 291 -8.17 0.43 -3.93
N GLU A 292 -8.81 -0.54 -3.29
CA GLU A 292 -8.88 -0.62 -1.82
C GLU A 292 -7.49 -0.84 -1.23
N MET A 293 -6.71 -1.77 -1.79
CA MET A 293 -5.31 -1.95 -1.40
C MET A 293 -4.50 -0.67 -1.63
N GLN A 294 -4.60 -0.07 -2.82
CA GLN A 294 -3.92 1.17 -3.15
C GLN A 294 -4.28 2.28 -2.16
N TRP A 295 -5.55 2.44 -1.84
CA TRP A 295 -6.06 3.42 -0.90
C TRP A 295 -5.30 3.38 0.44
N HIS A 296 -5.12 2.18 1.00
CA HIS A 296 -4.38 2.02 2.25
C HIS A 296 -2.88 2.31 2.09
N LEU A 297 -2.23 1.71 1.09
CA LEU A 297 -0.78 1.78 0.94
C LEU A 297 -0.30 3.18 0.55
N GLN A 298 -1.10 3.89 -0.22
CA GLN A 298 -0.84 5.26 -0.60
C GLN A 298 -0.92 6.23 0.58
N ARG A 299 -1.90 6.03 1.47
CA ARG A 299 -1.99 6.79 2.72
C ARG A 299 -0.86 6.46 3.66
N ILE A 300 -0.43 5.20 3.74
CA ILE A 300 0.74 4.83 4.56
C ILE A 300 2.00 5.50 4.03
N ALA A 301 2.22 5.48 2.71
CA ALA A 301 3.34 6.19 2.08
C ALA A 301 3.31 7.70 2.34
N GLY A 302 2.13 8.31 2.23
CA GLY A 302 1.93 9.73 2.52
C GLY A 302 2.20 10.06 4.00
N MET A 303 1.64 9.28 4.93
CA MET A 303 1.85 9.45 6.37
C MET A 303 3.30 9.22 6.78
N SER A 304 3.97 8.20 6.24
CA SER A 304 5.30 7.79 6.70
C SER A 304 6.44 8.74 6.31
N GLY A 305 6.17 9.76 5.49
CA GLY A 305 7.21 10.63 4.95
C GLY A 305 7.97 10.03 3.77
N ALA A 306 7.62 8.81 3.32
CA ALA A 306 8.26 8.19 2.17
C ALA A 306 8.09 9.01 0.87
N ALA A 307 7.01 9.79 0.78
CA ALA A 307 6.75 10.76 -0.29
C ALA A 307 7.80 11.89 -0.41
N GLU A 308 8.51 12.20 0.68
CA GLU A 308 9.48 13.29 0.78
C GLU A 308 10.92 12.77 0.59
N ALA A 309 11.19 11.52 0.97
CA ALA A 309 12.50 10.90 0.81
C ALA A 309 12.94 10.75 -0.66
N GLU A 310 12.00 10.74 -1.61
CA GLU A 310 12.30 10.72 -3.05
C GLU A 310 12.82 12.07 -3.58
N GLU A 311 12.53 13.20 -2.93
CA GLU A 311 13.04 14.52 -3.33
C GLU A 311 14.47 14.79 -2.84
N ASP A 312 14.92 14.09 -1.79
CA ASP A 312 16.22 14.29 -1.13
C ASP A 312 17.36 13.45 -1.74
N VAL A 313 17.05 12.61 -2.74
CA VAL A 313 18.06 11.89 -3.52
C VAL A 313 18.58 12.84 -4.61
N GLY A 314 19.51 13.71 -4.22
CA GLY A 314 20.17 14.65 -5.14
C GLY A 314 20.84 13.95 -6.32
N ASP A 315 20.87 14.63 -7.47
CA ASP A 315 21.70 14.33 -8.65
C ASP A 315 23.18 14.25 -8.25
N ASP A 316 23.61 13.13 -7.69
CA ASP A 316 25.01 12.73 -7.72
C ASP A 316 25.17 11.77 -8.92
N ASP A 317 25.46 12.39 -10.06
CA ASP A 317 26.13 11.74 -11.19
C ASP A 317 27.45 11.12 -10.66
N ASP A 318 27.44 9.82 -10.34
CA ASP A 318 28.65 9.01 -10.35
C ASP A 318 28.31 7.56 -10.69
N ASP A 319 28.81 7.15 -11.86
CA ASP A 319 28.87 5.78 -12.37
C ASP A 319 29.49 4.81 -11.35
N ASP A 320 28.99 3.57 -11.37
CA ASP A 320 29.56 2.38 -10.72
C ASP A 320 29.61 2.35 -9.18
N LYS A 321 28.48 1.97 -8.55
CA LYS A 321 28.49 0.84 -7.59
C LYS A 321 27.24 -0.03 -7.70
N ASN A 322 27.47 -1.23 -8.24
CA ASN A 322 26.69 -2.43 -8.00
C ASN A 322 26.76 -2.82 -6.52
N GLU A 323 26.13 -2.03 -5.65
CA GLU A 323 25.85 -2.43 -4.27
C GLU A 323 24.43 -3.01 -4.24
N MET A 324 24.32 -4.23 -4.78
CA MET A 324 23.30 -5.17 -4.36
C MET A 324 23.38 -5.20 -2.83
N THR A 325 22.49 -4.46 -2.15
CA THR A 325 22.29 -4.59 -0.72
C THR A 325 22.16 -6.06 -0.44
N THR A 326 23.16 -6.62 0.22
CA THR A 326 23.27 -8.03 0.53
C THR A 326 22.12 -8.36 1.47
N PHE A 327 20.94 -8.64 0.91
CA PHE A 327 19.74 -8.97 1.65
C PHE A 327 20.11 -10.05 2.65
N HIS A 328 19.91 -9.78 3.93
CA HIS A 328 20.27 -10.66 5.04
C HIS A 328 19.70 -12.07 4.85
N ARG A 329 20.47 -12.93 4.16
CA ARG A 329 20.27 -14.38 4.05
C ARG A 329 20.20 -15.02 5.45
N ASP A 330 20.82 -14.35 6.43
CA ASP A 330 20.84 -14.72 7.84
C ASP A 330 19.47 -14.53 8.53
N GLY A 331 18.66 -13.56 8.11
CA GLY A 331 17.32 -13.31 8.69
C GLY A 331 16.31 -14.41 8.32
N ALA A 332 16.32 -14.88 7.06
CA ALA A 332 15.44 -15.96 6.62
C ALA A 332 15.79 -17.32 7.27
N VAL A 333 17.07 -17.60 7.45
CA VAL A 333 17.56 -18.83 8.12
C VAL A 333 17.24 -18.80 9.62
N ARG A 334 17.39 -17.65 10.28
CA ARG A 334 16.97 -17.47 11.68
C ARG A 334 15.45 -17.65 11.86
N ARG A 335 14.63 -17.17 10.92
CA ARG A 335 13.16 -17.32 10.94
C ARG A 335 12.70 -18.76 10.78
N ALA A 336 13.24 -19.51 9.82
CA ALA A 336 12.90 -20.93 9.65
C ALA A 336 13.25 -21.74 10.90
N ASN A 337 14.45 -21.55 11.45
CA ASN A 337 14.87 -22.22 12.69
C ASN A 337 13.98 -21.85 13.89
N THR A 338 13.49 -20.60 13.94
CA THR A 338 12.62 -20.10 15.02
C THR A 338 11.22 -20.71 14.96
N ILE A 339 10.62 -20.84 13.76
CA ILE A 339 9.33 -21.51 13.58
C ILE A 339 9.45 -22.99 13.97
N PHE A 340 10.56 -23.65 13.61
CA PHE A 340 10.83 -25.03 14.01
C PHE A 340 11.05 -25.20 15.52
N GLU A 341 11.67 -24.23 16.21
CA GLU A 341 11.78 -24.24 17.68
C GLU A 341 10.44 -23.98 18.36
N TRP A 342 9.64 -23.06 17.85
CA TRP A 342 8.31 -22.77 18.36
C TRP A 342 7.35 -23.96 18.19
N LEU A 343 7.34 -24.63 17.03
CA LEU A 343 6.55 -25.84 16.79
C LEU A 343 6.92 -26.99 17.75
N LYS A 344 8.17 -27.05 18.22
CA LYS A 344 8.59 -28.05 19.23
C LYS A 344 8.03 -27.79 20.62
N LEU A 345 7.62 -26.56 20.93
CA LEU A 345 7.08 -26.15 22.22
C LEU A 345 5.54 -26.23 22.30
N VAL A 346 4.87 -26.33 21.15
CA VAL A 346 3.40 -26.48 21.07
C VAL A 346 3.00 -27.96 21.26
N PRO A 347 1.96 -28.28 22.07
CA PRO A 347 1.40 -29.63 22.21
C PRO A 347 0.98 -30.25 20.87
N GLU A 348 1.24 -31.55 20.66
CA GLU A 348 1.07 -32.21 19.34
C GLU A 348 -0.35 -32.17 18.77
N ASN A 349 -1.36 -32.05 19.63
CA ASN A 349 -2.78 -31.94 19.27
C ASN A 349 -3.17 -30.57 18.69
N GLU A 350 -2.37 -29.52 18.88
CA GLU A 350 -2.65 -28.15 18.41
C GLU A 350 -1.82 -27.76 17.16
N ARG A 351 -0.76 -28.52 16.86
CA ARG A 351 0.13 -28.29 15.72
C ARG A 351 -0.57 -28.30 14.34
N PRO A 352 -1.55 -29.18 14.03
CA PRO A 352 -2.14 -29.26 12.69
C PRO A 352 -2.86 -27.98 12.23
N ALA A 353 -3.52 -27.26 13.16
CA ALA A 353 -4.18 -25.99 12.86
C ALA A 353 -3.18 -24.86 12.57
N LEU A 354 -2.00 -24.91 13.19
CA LEU A 354 -0.92 -23.93 13.06
C LEU A 354 -0.04 -24.19 11.82
N TYR A 355 0.19 -25.45 11.46
CA TYR A 355 0.87 -25.82 10.21
C TYR A 355 0.09 -25.37 8.97
N HIS A 356 -1.24 -25.40 8.99
CA HIS A 356 -2.06 -24.89 7.90
C HIS A 356 -1.97 -23.35 7.76
N ARG A 357 -1.67 -22.62 8.84
CA ARG A 357 -1.53 -21.15 8.83
C ARG A 357 -0.12 -20.70 8.43
N LEU A 358 0.91 -21.43 8.81
CA LEU A 358 2.32 -21.08 8.54
C LEU A 358 2.86 -21.63 7.21
N SER A 359 2.26 -22.68 6.64
CA SER A 359 2.68 -23.25 5.35
C SER A 359 2.33 -22.37 4.13
N VAL A 360 1.49 -21.34 4.33
CA VAL A 360 1.16 -20.33 3.31
C VAL A 360 2.20 -19.19 3.27
N ALA A 361 3.17 -19.17 4.21
CA ALA A 361 4.14 -18.10 4.41
C ALA A 361 5.61 -18.46 4.12
N VAL A 362 5.90 -19.60 3.45
CA VAL A 362 7.28 -20.01 3.06
C VAL A 362 7.49 -19.94 1.55
#